data_AF-A0A7S4RGL4-F1
#
_entry.id   AF-A0A7S4RGL4-F1
#
_cell.length_a   1.000
_cell.length_b   1.000
_cell.length_c   1.000
_cell.angle_alpha   90.00
_cell.angle_beta   90.00
_cell.angle_gamma   90.00
#
_symmetry.space_group_name_H-M   'P 1'
#
loop_
_entity.id
_entity.type
_entity.pdbx_description
1 polymer ?
#
loop_
_entity_poly.entity_id
_entity_poly.type
_entity_poly.pdbx_seq_one_letter_code
_entity_poly.pdbx_strand_id
1 'polypeptide(L)'
;VPLDGKTITDDTRIRSSIPTIKFLQEKGAIVTVCSHLGRPKDGPEDKFSLGPCAERMGELLDCDVKLAPDCIGEDVAALVAGAKEGDVIMLENTRFYKEETKNEAEFVEKLAKPFDMFVNDAFGTAHRAHASTEGVTKFLSPSVSGFLLAKELEYLDGAITSGEKPMAAIVGGSKVSSKITVLEALLDKCEKIIIGGGMVFTF
;
A
#
# COMPACT_ATOMS: atom_id res chain seq x y z
N VAL A 1 -8.48 -0.30 -4.41
CA VAL A 1 -9.86 0.08 -4.04
C VAL A 1 -10.85 -0.88 -4.71
N PRO A 2 -12.09 -1.04 -4.22
CA PRO A 2 -13.14 -1.72 -5.00
C PRO A 2 -13.60 -0.85 -6.18
N LEU A 3 -13.95 -1.51 -7.28
CA LEU A 3 -14.42 -0.88 -8.52
C LEU A 3 -15.72 -1.54 -8.97
N ASP A 4 -16.63 -0.74 -9.48
CA ASP A 4 -17.76 -1.16 -10.33
C ASP A 4 -17.52 -0.61 -11.75
N GLY A 5 -17.08 -1.48 -12.66
CA GLY A 5 -16.53 -1.06 -13.94
C GLY A 5 -15.27 -0.20 -13.74
N LYS A 6 -15.38 1.10 -14.09
CA LYS A 6 -14.32 2.10 -13.85
C LYS A 6 -14.59 2.99 -12.63
N THR A 7 -15.75 2.84 -11.99
CA THR A 7 -16.17 3.71 -10.89
C THR A 7 -15.66 3.17 -9.56
N ILE A 8 -14.96 4.01 -8.79
CA ILE A 8 -14.52 3.68 -7.43
C ILE A 8 -15.72 3.74 -6.49
N THR A 9 -16.02 2.63 -5.81
CA THR A 9 -17.14 2.55 -4.86
C THR A 9 -16.74 2.85 -3.41
N ASP A 10 -15.44 2.75 -3.11
CA ASP A 10 -14.86 3.15 -1.83
C ASP A 10 -13.42 3.67 -2.05
N ASP A 11 -13.23 4.97 -1.85
CA ASP A 11 -11.97 5.68 -2.03
C ASP A 11 -11.17 5.84 -0.72
N THR A 12 -11.59 5.20 0.38
CA THR A 12 -10.98 5.36 1.71
C THR A 12 -9.47 5.15 1.66
N ARG A 13 -8.99 4.15 0.90
CA ARG A 13 -7.56 3.88 0.75
C ARG A 13 -6.80 4.99 0.01
N ILE A 14 -7.43 5.66 -0.94
CA ILE A 14 -6.81 6.79 -1.65
C ILE A 14 -6.76 7.98 -0.70
N ARG A 15 -7.86 8.31 -0.02
CA ARG A 15 -7.91 9.40 0.97
C ARG A 15 -6.87 9.22 2.08
N SER A 16 -6.62 7.99 2.54
CA SER A 16 -5.62 7.72 3.56
C SER A 16 -4.18 7.98 3.13
N SER A 17 -3.84 7.93 1.82
CA SER A 17 -2.49 8.23 1.33
C SER A 17 -2.27 9.72 1.02
N ILE A 18 -3.34 10.50 0.90
CA ILE A 18 -3.28 11.93 0.57
C ILE A 18 -2.39 12.74 1.52
N PRO A 19 -2.44 12.57 2.86
CA PRO A 19 -1.59 13.34 3.76
C PRO A 19 -0.09 13.21 3.46
N THR A 20 0.37 12.00 3.17
CA THR A 20 1.78 11.73 2.84
C THR A 20 2.15 12.40 1.52
N ILE A 21 1.31 12.25 0.50
CA ILE A 21 1.56 12.82 -0.83
C ILE A 21 1.60 14.35 -0.79
N LYS A 22 0.62 14.98 -0.12
CA LYS A 22 0.56 16.45 0.03
C LYS A 22 1.79 16.98 0.75
N PHE A 23 2.22 16.34 1.83
CA PHE A 23 3.43 16.75 2.54
C PHE A 23 4.66 16.71 1.65
N LEU A 24 4.82 15.66 0.83
CA LEU A 24 5.94 15.57 -0.11
C LEU A 24 5.86 16.65 -1.20
N GLN A 25 4.68 16.90 -1.77
CA GLN A 25 4.46 18.00 -2.72
C GLN A 25 4.82 19.36 -2.13
N GLU A 26 4.37 19.66 -0.90
CA GLU A 26 4.66 20.93 -0.20
C GLU A 26 6.15 21.12 0.09
N LYS A 27 6.93 20.03 0.12
CA LYS A 27 8.39 20.06 0.25
C LYS A 27 9.13 20.12 -1.08
N GLY A 28 8.40 20.25 -2.20
CA GLY A 28 8.98 20.35 -3.54
C GLY A 28 9.41 19.01 -4.14
N ALA A 29 8.98 17.89 -3.57
CA ALA A 29 9.29 16.58 -4.15
C ALA A 29 8.51 16.37 -5.46
N ILE A 30 9.11 15.63 -6.38
CA ILE A 30 8.41 14.99 -7.50
C ILE A 30 7.87 13.66 -6.96
N VAL A 31 6.55 13.54 -6.83
CA VAL A 31 5.95 12.37 -6.15
C VAL A 31 5.48 11.37 -7.19
N THR A 32 6.11 10.20 -7.21
CA THR A 32 5.64 9.07 -8.02
C THR A 32 5.03 8.00 -7.13
N VAL A 33 3.75 7.69 -7.36
CA VAL A 33 2.96 6.74 -6.57
C VAL A 33 2.87 5.42 -7.32
N CYS A 34 3.23 4.32 -6.66
CA CYS A 34 3.01 2.97 -7.18
C CYS A 34 1.96 2.23 -6.33
N SER A 35 1.20 1.35 -6.95
CA SER A 35 0.21 0.53 -6.24
C SER A 35 -0.13 -0.72 -7.04
N HIS A 36 -0.94 -1.57 -6.43
CA HIS A 36 -1.55 -2.70 -7.13
C HIS A 36 -3.08 -2.59 -7.09
N LEU A 37 -3.73 -3.09 -8.13
CA LEU A 37 -5.17 -3.23 -8.19
C LEU A 37 -5.54 -4.67 -8.56
N GLY A 38 -6.37 -5.29 -7.72
CA GLY A 38 -6.81 -6.67 -7.95
C GLY A 38 -5.67 -7.69 -8.02
N ARG A 39 -5.86 -8.68 -8.90
CA ARG A 39 -4.96 -9.82 -9.12
C ARG A 39 -4.98 -10.19 -10.61
N PRO A 40 -4.39 -9.36 -11.49
CA PRO A 40 -4.17 -9.71 -12.90
C PRO A 40 -3.44 -11.06 -13.00
N LYS A 41 -3.81 -11.88 -13.99
CA LYS A 41 -3.23 -13.22 -14.17
C LYS A 41 -2.18 -13.28 -15.28
N ASP A 42 -2.43 -12.58 -16.38
CA ASP A 42 -1.68 -12.76 -17.62
C ASP A 42 -1.15 -11.44 -18.21
N GLY A 43 -0.91 -10.45 -17.34
CA GLY A 43 -0.35 -9.15 -17.71
C GLY A 43 -1.36 -8.01 -17.61
N PRO A 44 -1.16 -6.92 -18.38
CA PRO A 44 -2.06 -5.79 -18.40
C PRO A 44 -3.49 -6.15 -18.80
N GLU A 45 -4.45 -5.72 -18.00
CA GLU A 45 -5.89 -5.82 -18.30
C GLU A 45 -6.56 -4.50 -17.89
N ASP A 46 -7.35 -3.89 -18.78
CA ASP A 46 -7.97 -2.56 -18.56
C ASP A 46 -8.73 -2.45 -17.23
N LYS A 47 -9.42 -3.51 -16.80
CA LYS A 47 -10.18 -3.55 -15.53
C LYS A 47 -9.30 -3.44 -14.28
N PHE A 48 -8.00 -3.66 -14.42
CA PHE A 48 -6.99 -3.59 -13.38
C PHE A 48 -6.05 -2.40 -13.56
N SER A 49 -6.30 -1.52 -14.53
CA SER A 49 -5.55 -0.26 -14.66
C SER A 49 -5.83 0.65 -13.47
N LEU A 50 -4.81 1.40 -13.07
CA LEU A 50 -4.86 2.43 -12.04
C LEU A 50 -5.38 3.77 -12.55
N GLY A 51 -5.76 3.90 -13.82
CA GLY A 51 -6.33 5.13 -14.38
C GLY A 51 -7.44 5.79 -13.54
N PRO A 52 -8.47 5.05 -13.10
CA PRO A 52 -9.49 5.61 -12.21
C PRO A 52 -8.94 6.07 -10.84
N CYS A 53 -7.88 5.42 -10.35
CA CYS A 53 -7.23 5.81 -9.11
C CYS A 53 -6.41 7.10 -9.27
N ALA A 54 -5.77 7.30 -10.43
CA ALA A 54 -5.05 8.51 -10.78
C ALA A 54 -6.00 9.71 -10.84
N GLU A 55 -7.12 9.57 -11.57
CA GLU A 55 -8.17 10.60 -11.66
C GLU A 55 -8.70 10.98 -10.28
N ARG A 56 -9.12 10.00 -9.47
CA ARG A 56 -9.62 10.25 -8.12
C ARG A 56 -8.57 10.85 -7.18
N MET A 57 -7.31 10.48 -7.33
CA MET A 57 -6.22 11.08 -6.55
C MET A 57 -6.02 12.54 -6.93
N GLY A 58 -6.10 12.88 -8.22
CA GLY A 58 -6.03 14.26 -8.70
C GLY A 58 -7.15 15.13 -8.14
N GLU A 59 -8.38 14.64 -8.11
CA GLU A 59 -9.52 15.34 -7.47
C GLU A 59 -9.27 15.64 -5.98
N LEU A 60 -8.63 14.73 -5.24
CA LEU A 60 -8.36 14.88 -3.80
C LEU A 60 -7.16 15.78 -3.50
N LEU A 61 -6.20 15.83 -4.43
CA LEU A 61 -5.01 16.69 -4.35
C LEU A 61 -5.25 18.09 -4.91
N ASP A 62 -6.31 18.28 -5.70
CA ASP A 62 -6.54 19.50 -6.50
C ASP A 62 -5.39 19.76 -7.47
N CYS A 63 -4.88 18.69 -8.12
CA CYS A 63 -3.83 18.76 -9.12
C CYS A 63 -4.00 17.69 -10.21
N ASP A 64 -3.36 17.88 -11.35
CA ASP A 64 -3.28 16.85 -12.39
C ASP A 64 -2.39 15.69 -11.91
N VAL A 65 -2.93 14.48 -11.85
CA VAL A 65 -2.18 13.26 -11.52
C VAL A 65 -2.09 12.41 -12.78
N LYS A 66 -0.91 12.40 -13.39
CA LYS A 66 -0.69 11.69 -14.66
C LYS A 66 -0.51 10.20 -14.41
N LEU A 67 -1.27 9.38 -15.12
CA LEU A 67 -0.99 7.94 -15.20
C LEU A 67 0.19 7.72 -16.17
N ALA A 68 1.26 7.09 -15.68
CA ALA A 68 2.36 6.64 -16.50
C ALA A 68 1.92 5.46 -17.39
N PRO A 69 2.52 5.27 -18.57
CA PRO A 69 2.13 4.18 -19.48
C PRO A 69 2.43 2.78 -18.91
N ASP A 70 3.31 2.69 -17.91
CA ASP A 70 3.74 1.46 -17.24
C ASP A 70 4.25 1.80 -15.81
N CYS A 71 4.68 0.81 -15.02
CA CYS A 71 5.46 1.00 -13.79
C CYS A 71 6.98 0.91 -14.00
N ILE A 72 7.45 0.43 -15.15
CA ILE A 72 8.88 0.36 -15.51
C ILE A 72 9.13 0.82 -16.95
N GLY A 73 10.39 1.04 -17.30
CA GLY A 73 10.81 1.28 -18.69
C GLY A 73 11.26 2.72 -18.96
N GLU A 74 11.71 2.95 -20.19
CA GLU A 74 12.32 4.23 -20.59
C GLU A 74 11.29 5.36 -20.61
N ASP A 75 10.06 5.09 -21.03
CA ASP A 75 8.98 6.09 -21.04
C ASP A 75 8.64 6.57 -19.61
N VAL A 76 8.66 5.66 -18.63
CA VAL A 76 8.46 5.99 -17.21
C VAL A 76 9.63 6.86 -16.71
N ALA A 77 10.87 6.47 -17.03
CA ALA A 77 12.05 7.24 -16.63
C ALA A 77 12.04 8.65 -17.25
N ALA A 78 11.66 8.78 -18.53
CA ALA A 78 11.55 10.06 -19.21
C ALA A 78 10.41 10.93 -18.62
N LEU A 79 9.28 10.32 -18.27
CA LEU A 79 8.17 11.02 -17.63
C LEU A 79 8.57 11.59 -16.26
N VAL A 80 9.27 10.80 -15.44
CA VAL A 80 9.76 11.23 -14.12
C VAL A 80 10.84 12.32 -14.26
N ALA A 81 11.79 12.16 -15.20
CA ALA A 81 12.85 13.15 -15.43
C ALA A 81 12.32 14.49 -15.99
N GLY A 82 11.19 14.47 -16.69
CA GLY A 82 10.53 15.67 -17.21
C GLY A 82 9.56 16.35 -16.24
N ALA A 83 9.31 15.74 -15.07
CA ALA A 83 8.40 16.27 -14.07
C ALA A 83 9.01 17.45 -13.31
N LYS A 84 8.15 18.30 -12.77
CA LYS A 84 8.52 19.49 -12.01
C LYS A 84 8.23 19.28 -10.53
N GLU A 85 8.91 20.05 -9.69
CA GLU A 85 8.65 20.07 -8.24
C GLU A 85 7.15 20.22 -7.96
N GLY A 86 6.61 19.33 -7.13
CA GLY A 86 5.17 19.29 -6.82
C GLY A 86 4.32 18.49 -7.82
N ASP A 87 4.86 18.00 -8.94
CA ASP A 87 4.12 17.09 -9.83
C ASP A 87 3.88 15.75 -9.14
N VAL A 88 2.72 15.15 -9.44
CA VAL A 88 2.34 13.82 -8.96
C VAL A 88 2.08 12.91 -10.16
N ILE A 89 2.75 11.77 -10.16
CA ILE A 89 2.64 10.74 -11.20
C ILE A 89 2.14 9.46 -10.53
N MET A 90 1.17 8.79 -11.14
CA MET A 90 0.77 7.44 -10.77
C MET A 90 1.37 6.45 -11.76
N LEU A 91 2.17 5.50 -11.28
CA LEU A 91 2.59 4.36 -12.09
C LEU A 91 1.41 3.43 -12.37
N GLU A 92 1.50 2.68 -13.46
CA GLU A 92 0.53 1.62 -13.72
C GLU A 92 0.69 0.45 -12.73
N ASN A 93 -0.29 -0.44 -12.69
CA ASN A 93 -0.41 -1.51 -11.71
C ASN A 93 0.82 -2.41 -11.66
N THR A 94 1.52 -2.41 -10.51
CA THR A 94 2.76 -3.19 -10.33
C THR A 94 2.56 -4.69 -10.53
N ARG A 95 1.34 -5.20 -10.32
CA ARG A 95 1.01 -6.62 -10.53
C ARG A 95 0.75 -7.01 -11.97
N PHE A 96 0.81 -6.09 -12.93
CA PHE A 96 0.91 -6.47 -14.34
C PHE A 96 2.18 -7.28 -14.63
N TYR A 97 3.19 -7.16 -13.77
CA TYR A 97 4.38 -8.00 -13.75
C TYR A 97 4.23 -9.11 -12.70
N LYS A 98 4.44 -10.36 -13.10
CA LYS A 98 4.41 -11.52 -12.17
C LYS A 98 5.58 -11.46 -11.19
N GLU A 99 6.65 -10.82 -11.63
CA GLU A 99 7.91 -10.54 -10.94
C GLU A 99 7.70 -9.73 -9.65
N GLU A 100 6.69 -8.85 -9.61
CA GLU A 100 6.35 -8.04 -8.43
C GLU A 100 6.12 -8.91 -7.19
N THR A 101 5.30 -9.96 -7.32
CA THR A 101 4.96 -10.83 -6.18
C THR A 101 6.06 -11.80 -5.79
N LYS A 102 7.04 -12.00 -6.69
CA LYS A 102 8.20 -12.86 -6.48
C LYS A 102 9.43 -12.09 -6.01
N ASN A 103 9.38 -10.75 -6.03
CA ASN A 103 10.48 -9.88 -5.65
C ASN A 103 11.75 -10.16 -6.49
N GLU A 104 11.57 -10.34 -7.80
CA GLU A 104 12.67 -10.66 -8.72
C GLU A 104 13.62 -9.47 -8.84
N ALA A 105 14.92 -9.71 -8.63
CA ALA A 105 15.94 -8.65 -8.56
C ALA A 105 15.98 -7.74 -9.79
N GLU A 106 15.88 -8.29 -11.00
CA GLU A 106 15.89 -7.50 -12.23
C GLU A 106 14.67 -6.57 -12.36
N PHE A 107 13.51 -6.99 -11.86
CA PHE A 107 12.32 -6.16 -11.86
C PHE A 107 12.43 -5.05 -10.82
N VAL A 108 12.95 -5.38 -9.63
CA VAL A 108 13.21 -4.42 -8.56
C VAL A 108 14.15 -3.31 -9.05
N GLU A 109 15.25 -3.67 -9.70
CA GLU A 109 16.22 -2.69 -10.21
C GLU A 109 15.57 -1.76 -11.24
N LYS A 110 14.79 -2.31 -12.19
CA LYS A 110 14.06 -1.51 -13.18
C LYS A 110 13.03 -0.58 -12.54
N LEU A 111 12.32 -1.05 -11.52
CA LEU A 111 11.33 -0.28 -10.79
C LEU A 111 11.97 0.86 -9.97
N ALA A 112 13.11 0.60 -9.33
CA ALA A 112 13.78 1.60 -8.51
C ALA A 112 14.57 2.64 -9.32
N LYS A 113 15.09 2.27 -10.50
CA LYS A 113 16.02 3.07 -11.30
C LYS A 113 15.65 4.55 -11.49
N PRO A 114 14.38 4.95 -11.70
CA PRO A 114 14.02 6.35 -11.92
C PRO A 114 13.94 7.21 -10.65
N PHE A 115 14.16 6.64 -9.46
CA PHE A 115 13.84 7.27 -8.18
C PHE A 115 15.07 7.34 -7.25
N ASP A 116 15.04 8.34 -6.35
CA ASP A 116 16.14 8.55 -5.39
C ASP A 116 15.84 7.97 -4.00
N MET A 117 14.56 8.00 -3.59
CA MET A 117 14.12 7.62 -2.24
C MET A 117 12.83 6.81 -2.26
N PHE A 118 12.57 6.09 -1.17
CA PHE A 118 11.38 5.26 -1.02
C PHE A 118 10.57 5.66 0.22
N VAL A 119 9.27 5.85 0.02
CA VAL A 119 8.31 6.08 1.09
C VAL A 119 7.29 4.96 1.08
N ASN A 120 7.33 4.09 2.08
CA ASN A 120 6.32 3.05 2.24
C ASN A 120 5.14 3.60 3.06
N ASP A 121 4.01 3.82 2.39
CA ASP A 121 2.77 4.24 3.05
C ASP A 121 1.66 3.17 2.95
N ALA A 122 2.05 1.92 2.66
CA ALA A 122 1.13 0.82 2.32
C ALA A 122 1.14 -0.29 3.39
N PHE A 123 0.68 0.02 4.61
CA PHE A 123 0.63 -0.93 5.74
C PHE A 123 -0.06 -2.26 5.38
N GLY A 124 -1.20 -2.20 4.67
CA GLY A 124 -1.95 -3.39 4.26
C GLY A 124 -1.18 -4.36 3.35
N THR A 125 -0.05 -3.95 2.77
CA THR A 125 0.86 -4.81 1.98
C THR A 125 2.23 -5.01 2.61
N ALA A 126 2.56 -4.32 3.70
CA ALA A 126 3.86 -4.38 4.36
C ALA A 126 4.20 -5.80 4.90
N HIS A 127 3.19 -6.64 5.12
CA HIS A 127 3.37 -8.05 5.51
C HIS A 127 3.91 -8.97 4.40
N ARG A 128 4.17 -8.45 3.18
CA ARG A 128 4.68 -9.21 2.04
C ARG A 128 5.99 -8.61 1.54
N ALA A 129 6.96 -9.48 1.29
CA ALA A 129 8.21 -9.11 0.61
C ALA A 129 8.01 -9.12 -0.91
N HIS A 130 7.35 -8.10 -1.45
CA HIS A 130 7.24 -7.89 -2.89
C HIS A 130 8.27 -6.87 -3.37
N ALA A 131 8.45 -6.74 -4.68
CA ALA A 131 9.38 -5.77 -5.25
C ALA A 131 9.05 -4.33 -4.82
N SER A 132 7.81 -3.88 -4.99
CA SER A 132 7.37 -2.53 -4.62
C SER A 132 7.29 -2.22 -3.12
N THR A 133 7.37 -3.23 -2.24
CA THR A 133 7.21 -3.06 -0.78
C THR A 133 8.50 -3.31 0.01
N GLU A 134 9.35 -4.22 -0.46
CA GLU A 134 10.62 -4.60 0.18
C GLU A 134 11.79 -4.46 -0.78
N GLY A 135 11.67 -4.98 -2.01
CA GLY A 135 12.81 -5.08 -2.93
C GLY A 135 13.45 -3.73 -3.23
N VAL A 136 12.64 -2.72 -3.53
CA VAL A 136 13.12 -1.37 -3.90
C VAL A 136 13.97 -0.71 -2.81
N THR A 137 13.82 -1.12 -1.54
CA THR A 137 14.63 -0.59 -0.42
C THR A 137 16.12 -0.91 -0.54
N LYS A 138 16.49 -1.90 -1.36
CA LYS A 138 17.88 -2.28 -1.64
C LYS A 138 18.59 -1.30 -2.56
N PHE A 139 17.82 -0.51 -3.30
CA PHE A 139 18.32 0.44 -4.30
C PHE A 139 18.01 1.90 -3.94
N LEU A 140 16.94 2.15 -3.16
CA LEU A 140 16.47 3.47 -2.80
C LEU A 140 16.83 3.83 -1.36
N SER A 141 17.48 4.99 -1.19
CA SER A 141 17.91 5.49 0.11
C SER A 141 17.75 7.01 0.19
N PRO A 142 17.04 7.54 1.20
CA PRO A 142 16.49 6.82 2.35
C PRO A 142 15.21 6.03 2.01
N SER A 143 14.97 4.95 2.76
CA SER A 143 13.72 4.20 2.79
C SER A 143 12.99 4.47 4.10
N VAL A 144 11.84 5.13 4.03
CA VAL A 144 11.11 5.64 5.21
C VAL A 144 9.63 5.26 5.17
N SER A 145 8.93 5.38 6.29
CA SER A 145 7.48 5.25 6.36
C SER A 145 6.78 6.55 5.97
N GLY A 146 5.63 6.46 5.29
CA GLY A 146 4.67 7.55 5.22
C GLY A 146 3.83 7.67 6.50
N PHE A 147 2.89 8.61 6.53
CA PHE A 147 2.08 8.88 7.72
C PHE A 147 1.07 7.79 8.04
N LEU A 148 0.47 7.13 7.04
CA LEU A 148 -0.44 6.01 7.27
C LEU A 148 0.32 4.84 7.88
N LEU A 149 1.47 4.47 7.30
CA LEU A 149 2.27 3.38 7.83
C LEU A 149 2.76 3.68 9.26
N ALA A 150 3.28 4.89 9.50
CA ALA A 150 3.72 5.30 10.83
C ALA A 150 2.59 5.22 11.87
N LYS A 151 1.41 5.75 11.54
CA LYS A 151 0.23 5.73 12.41
C LYS A 151 -0.23 4.30 12.74
N GLU A 152 -0.24 3.40 11.74
CA GLU A 152 -0.61 1.99 11.96
C GLU A 152 0.39 1.29 12.90
N LEU A 153 1.69 1.57 12.74
CA LEU A 153 2.73 1.04 13.64
C LEU A 153 2.57 1.60 15.06
N GLU A 154 2.32 2.90 15.22
CA GLU A 154 2.09 3.53 16.53
C GLU A 154 0.87 2.92 17.26
N TYR A 155 -0.24 2.70 16.55
CA TYR A 155 -1.42 2.07 17.16
C TYR A 155 -1.16 0.62 17.57
N LEU A 156 -0.50 -0.15 16.71
CA LEU A 156 -0.20 -1.55 17.00
C LEU A 156 0.78 -1.69 18.15
N ASP A 157 1.84 -0.88 18.15
CA ASP A 157 2.82 -0.88 19.23
C ASP A 157 2.18 -0.44 20.54
N GLY A 158 1.45 0.69 20.54
CA GLY A 158 0.75 1.19 21.72
C GLY A 158 -0.24 0.19 22.30
N ALA A 159 -1.04 -0.46 21.46
CA ALA A 159 -1.97 -1.50 21.90
C ALA A 159 -1.25 -2.72 22.49
N ILE A 160 -0.10 -3.11 21.94
CA ILE A 160 0.61 -4.32 22.32
C ILE A 160 1.52 -4.13 23.55
N THR A 161 2.20 -2.99 23.67
CA THR A 161 3.27 -2.79 24.66
C THR A 161 2.82 -2.06 25.91
N SER A 162 1.88 -1.12 25.78
CA SER A 162 1.52 -0.16 26.84
C SER A 162 0.02 0.05 26.98
N GLY A 163 -0.80 -0.78 26.32
CA GLY A 163 -2.25 -0.65 26.30
C GLY A 163 -2.85 -0.52 27.70
N GLU A 164 -3.76 0.44 27.86
CA GLU A 164 -4.46 0.64 29.13
C GLU A 164 -5.21 -0.63 29.53
N LYS A 165 -4.99 -1.05 30.79
CA LYS A 165 -5.61 -2.25 31.34
C LYS A 165 -6.97 -1.92 31.97
N PRO A 166 -7.97 -2.80 31.82
CA PRO A 166 -7.91 -4.12 31.18
C PRO A 166 -7.99 -4.06 29.65
N MET A 167 -7.10 -4.80 28.98
CA MET A 167 -7.09 -4.99 27.54
C MET A 167 -8.02 -6.15 27.16
N ALA A 168 -8.91 -5.89 26.19
CA ALA A 168 -9.82 -6.88 25.65
C ALA A 168 -9.64 -7.02 24.12
N ALA A 169 -9.46 -8.23 23.63
CA ALA A 169 -9.48 -8.54 22.20
C ALA A 169 -10.85 -9.06 21.77
N ILE A 170 -11.43 -8.46 20.73
CA ILE A 170 -12.66 -8.96 20.09
C ILE A 170 -12.28 -9.61 18.77
N VAL A 171 -12.41 -10.94 18.68
CA VAL A 171 -12.01 -11.72 17.52
C VAL A 171 -13.23 -12.40 16.90
N GLY A 172 -13.47 -12.12 15.63
CA GLY A 172 -14.57 -12.72 14.87
C GLY A 172 -14.12 -13.33 13.54
N GLY A 173 -15.08 -13.92 12.83
CA GLY A 173 -14.88 -14.52 11.50
C GLY A 173 -15.61 -15.84 11.35
N SER A 174 -15.49 -16.44 10.16
CA SER A 174 -16.17 -17.71 9.82
C SER A 174 -15.31 -18.96 10.04
N LYS A 175 -13.99 -18.83 10.20
CA LYS A 175 -13.05 -19.97 10.32
C LYS A 175 -11.99 -19.74 11.39
N VAL A 176 -11.99 -20.57 12.44
CA VAL A 176 -10.99 -20.56 13.53
C VAL A 176 -9.57 -20.70 12.98
N SER A 177 -9.35 -21.63 12.04
CA SER A 177 -8.01 -21.95 11.51
C SER A 177 -7.27 -20.74 10.92
N SER A 178 -8.00 -19.74 10.42
CA SER A 178 -7.41 -18.50 9.90
C SER A 178 -7.00 -17.48 10.96
N LYS A 179 -7.25 -17.77 12.24
CA LYS A 179 -7.09 -16.85 13.39
C LYS A 179 -6.33 -17.44 14.57
N ILE A 180 -5.95 -18.72 14.53
CA ILE A 180 -5.24 -19.41 15.64
C ILE A 180 -3.99 -18.64 16.06
N THR A 181 -3.10 -18.33 15.12
CA THR A 181 -1.84 -17.62 15.42
C THR A 181 -2.05 -16.23 16.01
N VAL A 182 -3.12 -15.54 15.60
CA VAL A 182 -3.49 -14.23 16.15
C VAL A 182 -4.02 -14.37 17.57
N LEU A 183 -4.86 -15.39 17.83
CA LEU A 183 -5.37 -15.67 19.17
C LEU A 183 -4.25 -16.06 20.13
N GLU A 184 -3.33 -16.93 19.70
CA GLU A 184 -2.13 -17.32 20.47
C GLU A 184 -1.31 -16.09 20.87
N ALA A 185 -1.05 -15.18 19.93
CA ALA A 185 -0.31 -13.95 20.22
C ALA A 185 -1.05 -12.96 21.15
N LEU A 186 -2.38 -13.05 21.24
CA LEU A 186 -3.22 -12.17 22.07
C LEU A 186 -3.48 -12.75 23.46
N LEU A 187 -3.41 -14.08 23.64
CA LEU A 187 -3.59 -14.75 24.94
C LEU A 187 -2.62 -14.24 26.01
N ASP A 188 -1.37 -13.98 25.62
CA ASP A 188 -0.34 -13.48 26.54
C ASP A 188 -0.47 -11.98 26.84
N LYS A 189 -1.33 -11.26 26.11
CA LYS A 189 -1.40 -9.79 26.12
C LYS A 189 -2.72 -9.22 26.63
N CYS A 190 -3.83 -9.96 26.47
CA CYS A 190 -5.17 -9.49 26.82
C CYS A 190 -5.71 -10.15 28.09
N GLU A 191 -6.33 -9.39 28.99
CA GLU A 191 -7.07 -9.94 30.14
C GLU A 191 -8.41 -10.56 29.72
N LYS A 192 -8.97 -10.15 28.58
CA LYS A 192 -10.23 -10.67 28.05
C LYS A 192 -10.10 -10.98 26.56
N ILE A 193 -10.60 -12.14 26.15
CA ILE A 193 -10.80 -12.48 24.74
C ILE A 193 -12.28 -12.75 24.53
N ILE A 194 -12.89 -11.99 23.63
CA ILE A 194 -14.30 -12.10 23.25
C ILE A 194 -14.34 -12.68 21.84
N ILE A 195 -14.92 -13.87 21.71
CA ILE A 195 -15.04 -14.58 20.43
C ILE A 195 -16.45 -14.39 19.87
N GLY A 196 -16.55 -14.01 18.59
CA GLY A 196 -17.81 -13.81 17.89
C GLY A 196 -17.84 -14.41 16.48
N GLY A 197 -19.00 -14.36 15.82
CA GLY A 197 -19.17 -14.87 14.45
C GLY A 197 -19.21 -16.41 14.35
N GLY A 198 -19.10 -16.93 13.13
CA GLY A 198 -19.23 -18.37 12.86
C GLY A 198 -18.19 -19.26 13.54
N MET A 199 -17.04 -18.69 13.93
CA MET A 199 -16.01 -19.42 14.67
C MET A 199 -16.46 -19.86 16.07
N VAL A 200 -17.45 -19.18 16.68
CA VAL A 200 -17.99 -19.57 18.00
C VAL A 200 -18.53 -20.99 18.00
N PHE A 201 -19.08 -21.48 16.89
CA PHE A 201 -19.62 -22.85 16.81
C PHE A 201 -18.54 -23.94 16.81
N THR A 202 -17.27 -23.58 16.71
CA THR A 202 -16.13 -24.51 16.79
C THR A 202 -15.43 -24.48 18.16
N PHE A 203 -15.63 -23.40 18.93
CA PHE A 203 -15.08 -23.26 20.29
C PHE A 203 -15.95 -23.95 21.35
#